data_AF-A0A411E932-F1
#
_entry.id   AF-A0A411E932-F1
#
_cell.length_a   1.000
_cell.length_b   1.000
_cell.length_c   1.000
_cell.angle_alpha   90.00
_cell.angle_beta   90.00
_cell.angle_gamma   90.00
#
_symmetry.space_group_name_H-M   'P 1'
#
loop_
_entity.id
_entity.type
_entity.pdbx_description
1 polymer ?
#
loop_
_entity_poly.entity_id
_entity_poly.type
_entity_poly.pdbx_seq_one_letter_code
_entity_poly.pdbx_strand_id
1 'polypeptide(L)'
;MKYSLKKIAIITEIIGGIAIIVSLIFVGFQFRENTIATKSATANSANGMTVDWYTATGNSAQSSQLMWDYLKDPKSIKSTGEIYQATILIHGLILSFQNSYYLTNQGTLDQNVQESLTAAIRAVKEQPGWQEYWQNRKSLFFVEFRDYVDLIMNSESEVSEGIYENLKKEETEANISD
;
A
#
# COMPACT_ATOMS: atom_id res chain seq x y z
N MET A 1 -40.21 24.90 -53.48
CA MET A 1 -40.20 24.15 -52.19
C MET A 1 -38.97 23.23 -52.02
N LYS A 2 -38.59 22.39 -53.00
CA LYS A 2 -37.41 21.47 -52.91
C LYS A 2 -36.08 22.13 -52.49
N TYR A 3 -35.81 23.37 -52.93
CA TYR A 3 -34.56 24.08 -52.61
C TYR A 3 -34.45 24.56 -51.15
N SER A 4 -35.57 24.81 -50.44
CA SER A 4 -35.49 25.25 -49.03
C SER A 4 -35.26 24.06 -48.09
N LEU A 5 -35.88 22.90 -48.39
CA LEU A 5 -35.68 21.67 -47.64
C LEU A 5 -34.22 21.19 -47.66
N LYS A 6 -33.55 21.31 -48.81
CA LYS A 6 -32.13 20.94 -48.95
C LYS A 6 -31.21 21.84 -48.10
N LYS A 7 -31.50 23.14 -48.01
CA LYS A 7 -30.74 24.07 -47.15
C LYS A 7 -30.96 23.78 -45.67
N ILE A 8 -32.19 23.49 -45.27
CA ILE A 8 -32.52 23.12 -43.89
C ILE A 8 -31.79 21.82 -43.51
N ALA A 9 -31.80 20.81 -44.39
CA ALA A 9 -31.11 19.55 -44.16
C ALA A 9 -29.60 19.73 -43.91
N ILE A 10 -28.93 20.55 -44.72
CA ILE A 10 -27.49 20.85 -44.55
C ILE A 10 -27.22 21.56 -43.22
N ILE A 11 -28.07 22.52 -42.82
CA ILE A 11 -27.93 23.21 -41.53
C ILE A 11 -28.13 22.23 -40.37
N THR A 12 -29.14 21.36 -40.44
CA THR A 12 -29.38 20.33 -39.44
C THR A 12 -28.23 19.33 -39.35
N GLU A 13 -27.63 18.95 -40.47
CA GLU A 13 -26.47 18.06 -40.52
C GLU A 13 -25.22 18.69 -39.89
N ILE A 14 -24.95 19.98 -40.18
CA ILE A 14 -23.85 20.72 -39.55
C ILE A 14 -24.07 20.82 -38.03
N ILE A 15 -25.27 21.16 -37.58
CA ILE A 15 -25.60 21.25 -36.16
C ILE A 15 -25.48 19.87 -35.50
N GLY A 16 -25.96 18.81 -36.15
CA GLY A 16 -25.82 17.44 -35.66
C GLY A 16 -24.36 17.01 -35.54
N GLY A 17 -23.53 17.34 -36.53
CA GLY A 17 -22.09 17.09 -36.48
C GLY A 17 -21.39 17.84 -35.33
N ILE A 18 -21.72 19.12 -35.13
CA ILE A 18 -21.21 19.91 -34.00
C ILE A 18 -21.66 19.31 -32.67
N ALA A 19 -22.93 18.89 -32.55
CA ALA A 19 -23.47 18.29 -31.34
C ALA A 19 -22.75 16.98 -30.98
N ILE A 20 -22.37 16.16 -31.97
CA ILE A 20 -21.57 14.94 -31.76
C ILE A 20 -20.18 15.31 -31.21
N ILE A 21 -19.51 16.30 -31.80
CA ILE A 21 -18.18 16.74 -31.35
C ILE A 21 -18.23 17.23 -29.90
N VAL A 22 -19.20 18.10 -29.57
CA VAL A 22 -19.40 18.60 -28.20
C VAL A 22 -19.68 17.44 -27.24
N SER A 23 -20.49 16.46 -27.64
CA SER A 23 -20.77 15.28 -26.82
C SER A 23 -19.52 14.44 -26.55
N LEU A 24 -18.65 14.25 -27.54
CA LEU A 24 -17.40 13.51 -27.37
C LEU A 24 -16.43 14.24 -26.43
N ILE A 25 -16.34 15.57 -26.52
CA ILE A 25 -15.54 16.38 -25.59
C ILE A 25 -16.06 16.21 -24.16
N PHE A 26 -17.37 16.29 -23.96
CA PHE A 26 -18.00 16.09 -22.66
C PHE A 26 -17.76 14.68 -22.09
N VAL A 27 -17.83 13.64 -22.93
CA VAL A 27 -17.48 12.26 -22.53
C VAL A 27 -16.01 12.14 -22.14
N GLY A 28 -15.11 12.80 -22.88
CA GLY A 28 -13.68 12.83 -22.54
C GLY A 28 -13.41 13.42 -21.16
N PHE A 29 -14.10 14.52 -20.80
CA PHE A 29 -14.02 15.10 -19.46
C PHE A 29 -14.57 14.15 -18.38
N GLN A 30 -15.76 13.57 -18.59
CA GLN A 30 -16.36 12.62 -17.64
C GLN A 30 -15.46 11.39 -17.41
N PHE A 31 -14.85 10.85 -18.46
CA PHE A 31 -13.97 9.69 -18.36
C PHE A 31 -12.72 10.00 -17.52
N ARG A 32 -12.17 11.22 -17.66
CA ARG A 32 -11.04 11.68 -16.83
C ARG A 32 -11.43 11.83 -15.37
N GLU A 33 -12.56 12.46 -15.07
CA GLU A 33 -13.06 12.60 -13.69
C GLU A 33 -13.34 11.24 -13.05
N ASN A 34 -13.98 10.33 -13.80
CA ASN A 34 -14.22 8.96 -13.35
C ASN A 34 -12.90 8.23 -13.06
N THR A 35 -11.90 8.35 -13.93
CA THR A 35 -10.57 7.76 -13.72
C THR A 35 -9.92 8.28 -12.44
N ILE A 36 -9.97 9.60 -12.19
CA ILE A 36 -9.43 10.20 -10.97
C ILE A 36 -10.18 9.66 -9.74
N ALA A 37 -11.51 9.64 -9.78
CA ALA A 37 -12.34 9.15 -8.67
C ALA A 37 -12.04 7.68 -8.35
N THR A 38 -11.91 6.82 -9.36
CA THR A 38 -11.54 5.41 -9.18
C THR A 38 -10.16 5.27 -8.56
N LYS A 39 -9.14 5.98 -9.07
CA LYS A 39 -7.79 5.95 -8.48
C LYS A 39 -7.77 6.41 -7.02
N SER A 40 -8.48 7.49 -6.70
CA SER A 40 -8.61 7.99 -5.32
C SER A 40 -9.30 6.98 -4.41
N ALA A 41 -10.36 6.32 -4.87
CA ALA A 41 -11.04 5.28 -4.11
C ALA A 41 -10.13 4.06 -3.86
N THR A 42 -9.36 3.64 -4.88
CA THR A 42 -8.37 2.57 -4.75
C THR A 42 -7.28 2.93 -3.74
N ALA A 43 -6.72 4.14 -3.80
CA ALA A 43 -5.73 4.61 -2.84
C ALA A 43 -6.28 4.64 -1.41
N ASN A 44 -7.51 5.16 -1.23
CA ASN A 44 -8.16 5.18 0.07
C ASN A 44 -8.40 3.78 0.64
N SER A 45 -8.81 2.82 -0.22
CA SER A 45 -9.01 1.43 0.19
C SER A 45 -7.69 0.74 0.57
N ALA A 46 -6.63 0.90 -0.22
CA ALA A 46 -5.31 0.33 0.07
C ALA A 46 -4.70 0.90 1.37
N ASN A 47 -4.83 2.22 1.58
CA ASN A 47 -4.44 2.86 2.83
C ASN A 47 -5.30 2.36 4.00
N GLY A 48 -6.62 2.25 3.81
CA GLY A 48 -7.56 1.75 4.82
C GLY A 48 -7.17 0.37 5.34
N MET A 49 -6.87 -0.59 4.46
CA MET A 49 -6.41 -1.93 4.87
C MET A 49 -5.17 -1.89 5.77
N THR A 50 -4.23 -0.99 5.47
CA THR A 50 -2.99 -0.87 6.22
C THR A 50 -3.22 -0.14 7.56
N VAL A 51 -4.04 0.90 7.57
CA VAL A 51 -4.45 1.63 8.77
C VAL A 51 -5.24 0.73 9.72
N ASP A 52 -6.15 -0.09 9.21
CA ASP A 52 -6.92 -1.05 9.99
C ASP A 52 -6.00 -2.04 10.70
N TRP A 53 -4.96 -2.53 9.99
CA TRP A 53 -3.95 -3.39 10.58
C TRP A 53 -3.17 -2.70 11.71
N TYR A 54 -2.70 -1.47 11.47
CA TYR A 54 -2.00 -0.69 12.49
C TYR A 54 -2.88 -0.40 13.70
N THR A 55 -4.16 -0.10 13.48
CA THR A 55 -5.12 0.18 14.55
C THR A 55 -5.40 -1.08 15.37
N ALA A 56 -5.64 -2.21 14.71
CA ALA A 56 -5.88 -3.49 15.38
C ALA A 56 -4.67 -3.97 16.20
N THR A 57 -3.46 -3.74 15.69
CA THR A 57 -2.22 -4.11 16.37
C THR A 57 -1.91 -3.14 17.51
N GLY A 58 -1.92 -1.83 17.21
CA GLY A 58 -1.50 -0.77 18.13
C GLY A 58 -2.44 -0.53 19.32
N ASN A 59 -3.75 -0.73 19.14
CA ASN A 59 -4.73 -0.53 20.23
C ASN A 59 -4.84 -1.71 21.20
N SER A 60 -4.04 -2.76 21.03
CA SER A 60 -4.01 -3.92 21.92
C SER A 60 -2.62 -4.03 22.54
N ALA A 61 -2.51 -3.83 23.85
CA ALA A 61 -1.23 -3.98 24.56
C ALA A 61 -0.62 -5.37 24.36
N GLN A 62 -1.46 -6.42 24.33
CA GLN A 62 -1.03 -7.78 24.03
C GLN A 62 -0.49 -7.90 22.60
N SER A 63 -1.20 -7.38 21.60
CA SER A 63 -0.79 -7.50 20.19
C SER A 63 0.48 -6.69 19.91
N SER A 64 0.58 -5.47 20.46
CA SER A 64 1.76 -4.62 20.36
C SER A 64 2.99 -5.30 20.98
N GLN A 65 2.86 -5.83 22.20
CA GLN A 65 3.97 -6.53 22.87
C GLN A 65 4.37 -7.79 22.11
N LEU A 66 3.40 -8.58 21.65
CA LEU A 66 3.66 -9.79 20.87
C LEU A 66 4.40 -9.49 19.56
N MET A 67 3.95 -8.46 18.82
CA MET A 67 4.60 -8.07 17.57
C MET A 67 6.01 -7.55 17.80
N TRP A 68 6.22 -6.78 18.87
CA TRP A 68 7.52 -6.32 19.30
C TRP A 68 8.47 -7.48 19.61
N ASP A 69 8.04 -8.41 20.47
CA ASP A 69 8.85 -9.56 20.87
C ASP A 69 9.13 -10.48 19.69
N TYR A 70 8.15 -10.71 18.82
CA TYR A 70 8.30 -11.55 17.64
C TYR A 70 9.30 -10.96 16.66
N LEU A 71 9.20 -9.66 16.34
CA LEU A 71 10.12 -9.01 15.41
C LEU A 71 11.55 -8.99 15.96
N LYS A 72 11.71 -8.68 17.25
CA LYS A 72 13.01 -8.56 17.91
C LYS A 72 13.72 -9.90 18.09
N ASP A 73 13.04 -10.89 18.68
CA ASP A 73 13.58 -12.23 18.93
C ASP A 73 12.46 -13.28 18.94
N PRO A 74 12.09 -13.85 17.78
CA PRO A 74 11.00 -14.82 17.68
C PRO A 74 11.27 -16.09 18.50
N LYS A 75 12.53 -16.42 18.80
CA LYS A 75 12.91 -17.62 19.59
C LYS A 75 12.66 -17.45 21.09
N SER A 76 12.49 -16.21 21.55
CA SER A 76 12.14 -15.89 22.93
C SER A 76 10.73 -16.35 23.28
N ILE A 77 9.81 -16.32 22.31
CA ILE A 77 8.41 -16.69 22.48
C ILE A 77 8.29 -18.22 22.62
N LYS A 78 7.67 -18.68 23.71
CA LYS A 78 7.53 -20.12 24.02
C LYS A 78 6.17 -20.69 23.65
N SER A 79 5.14 -19.84 23.60
CA SER A 79 3.80 -20.27 23.23
C SER A 79 3.70 -20.43 21.71
N THR A 80 3.38 -21.63 21.24
CA THR A 80 3.10 -21.87 19.82
C THR A 80 1.89 -21.08 19.33
N GLY A 81 0.92 -20.82 20.21
CA GLY A 81 -0.24 -19.97 19.90
C GLY A 81 0.15 -18.51 19.65
N GLU A 82 1.09 -17.97 20.43
CA GLU A 82 1.61 -16.61 20.25
C GLU A 82 2.44 -16.49 18.97
N ILE A 83 3.29 -17.48 18.68
CA ILE A 83 4.03 -17.55 17.40
C ILE A 83 3.05 -17.58 16.22
N TYR A 84 1.99 -18.39 16.31
CA TYR A 84 0.95 -18.44 15.29
C TYR A 84 0.26 -17.09 15.13
N GLN A 85 -0.15 -16.45 16.24
CA GLN A 85 -0.80 -15.15 16.24
C GLN A 85 0.07 -14.05 15.61
N ALA A 86 1.35 -13.95 15.99
CA ALA A 86 2.27 -12.99 15.39
C ALA A 86 2.46 -13.24 13.89
N THR A 87 2.57 -14.51 13.50
CA THR A 87 2.71 -14.90 12.10
C THR A 87 1.52 -14.48 11.25
N ILE A 88 0.28 -14.70 11.72
CA ILE A 88 -0.92 -14.30 10.97
C ILE A 88 -1.11 -12.78 10.95
N LEU A 89 -0.69 -12.07 12.01
CA LEU A 89 -0.69 -10.61 12.02
C LEU A 89 0.24 -10.06 10.94
N ILE A 90 1.51 -10.47 10.92
CA ILE A 90 2.44 -10.06 9.86
C ILE A 90 1.91 -10.47 8.49
N HIS A 91 1.37 -11.69 8.35
CA HIS A 91 0.85 -12.16 7.08
C HIS A 91 -0.29 -11.28 6.54
N GLY A 92 -1.20 -10.83 7.40
CA GLY A 92 -2.26 -9.90 7.02
C GLY A 92 -1.73 -8.58 6.45
N LEU A 93 -0.70 -8.01 7.08
CA LEU A 93 -0.06 -6.79 6.58
C LEU A 93 0.63 -7.01 5.23
N ILE A 94 1.36 -8.11 5.08
CA ILE A 94 2.07 -8.37 3.82
C ILE A 94 1.10 -8.69 2.67
N LEU A 95 -0.08 -9.25 2.97
CA LEU A 95 -1.16 -9.37 1.97
C LEU A 95 -1.69 -8.00 1.51
N SER A 96 -1.80 -7.01 2.41
CA SER A 96 -2.19 -5.65 2.01
C SER A 96 -1.13 -5.00 1.11
N PHE A 97 0.15 -5.26 1.38
CA PHE A 97 1.26 -4.82 0.53
C PHE A 97 1.30 -5.52 -0.84
N GLN A 98 1.02 -6.82 -0.88
CA GLN A 98 0.90 -7.54 -2.14
C GLN A 98 -0.26 -6.96 -2.97
N ASN A 99 -1.38 -6.63 -2.33
CA ASN A 99 -2.50 -5.99 -3.00
C ASN A 99 -2.14 -4.60 -3.53
N SER A 100 -1.42 -3.78 -2.76
CA SER A 100 -0.98 -2.46 -3.24
C SER A 100 -0.03 -2.58 -4.44
N TYR A 101 0.92 -3.53 -4.41
CA TYR A 101 1.79 -3.84 -5.55
C TYR A 101 0.98 -4.23 -6.79
N TYR A 102 0.01 -5.14 -6.63
CA TYR A 102 -0.87 -5.56 -7.73
C TYR A 102 -1.64 -4.36 -8.32
N LEU A 103 -2.21 -3.49 -7.49
CA LEU A 103 -2.99 -2.33 -7.94
C LEU A 103 -2.12 -1.28 -8.65
N THR A 104 -0.86 -1.11 -8.23
CA THR A 104 0.10 -0.25 -8.95
C THR A 104 0.41 -0.83 -10.33
N ASN A 105 0.65 -2.13 -10.43
CA ASN A 105 0.91 -2.80 -11.72
C ASN A 105 -0.30 -2.71 -12.67
N GLN A 106 -1.52 -2.61 -12.15
CA GLN A 106 -2.74 -2.37 -12.94
C GLN A 106 -2.95 -0.88 -13.27
N GLY A 107 -2.10 0.02 -12.78
CA GLY A 107 -2.20 1.48 -13.02
C GLY A 107 -3.32 2.18 -12.25
N THR A 108 -3.96 1.49 -11.29
CA THR A 108 -5.07 2.01 -10.48
C THR A 108 -4.62 2.57 -9.14
N LEU A 109 -3.42 2.22 -8.68
CA LEU A 109 -2.74 2.85 -7.55
C LEU A 109 -1.50 3.62 -8.02
N ASP A 110 -1.23 4.75 -7.37
CA ASP A 110 -0.02 5.53 -7.62
C ASP A 110 1.20 4.84 -7.00
N GLN A 111 2.31 4.79 -7.74
CA GLN A 111 3.54 4.13 -7.30
C GLN A 111 4.06 4.70 -5.97
N ASN A 112 3.97 6.03 -5.76
CA ASN A 112 4.43 6.64 -4.51
C ASN A 112 3.60 6.17 -3.31
N VAL A 113 2.31 5.90 -3.51
CA VAL A 113 1.44 5.37 -2.44
C VAL A 113 1.87 3.96 -2.08
N GLN A 114 2.12 3.10 -3.07
CA GLN A 114 2.62 1.75 -2.83
C GLN A 114 3.99 1.73 -2.16
N GLU A 115 4.93 2.56 -2.62
CA GLU A 115 6.26 2.69 -2.01
C GLU A 115 6.17 3.17 -0.56
N SER A 116 5.28 4.12 -0.26
CA SER A 116 5.02 4.58 1.10
C SER A 116 4.46 3.47 1.99
N LEU A 117 3.45 2.72 1.52
CA LEU A 117 2.87 1.61 2.27
C LEU A 117 3.91 0.53 2.61
N THR A 118 4.77 0.21 1.65
CA THR A 118 5.78 -0.84 1.79
C THR A 118 7.08 -0.38 2.48
N ALA A 119 7.22 0.91 2.76
CA ALA A 119 8.38 1.46 3.48
C ALA A 119 8.55 0.85 4.87
N ALA A 120 7.49 0.35 5.50
CA ALA A 120 7.56 -0.37 6.77
C ALA A 120 8.48 -1.61 6.71
N ILE A 121 8.60 -2.26 5.54
CA ILE A 121 9.53 -3.39 5.35
C ILE A 121 10.98 -2.91 5.54
N ARG A 122 11.34 -1.71 5.05
CA ARG A 122 12.70 -1.15 5.22
C ARG A 122 13.05 -0.99 6.70
N ALA A 123 12.09 -0.61 7.53
CA ALA A 123 12.31 -0.42 8.96
C ALA A 123 12.56 -1.74 9.72
N VAL A 124 12.05 -2.87 9.20
CA VAL A 124 12.13 -4.17 9.88
C VAL A 124 13.00 -5.20 9.17
N LYS A 125 13.56 -4.91 7.99
CA LYS A 125 14.27 -5.90 7.15
C LYS A 125 15.43 -6.61 7.86
N GLU A 126 16.08 -5.94 8.81
CA GLU A 126 17.19 -6.48 9.60
C GLU A 126 16.73 -7.22 10.87
N GLN A 127 15.42 -7.20 11.17
CA GLN A 127 14.89 -7.80 12.39
C GLN A 127 14.79 -9.33 12.24
N PRO A 128 15.25 -10.13 13.22
CA PRO A 128 15.23 -11.58 13.15
C PRO A 128 13.84 -12.17 12.86
N GLY A 129 12.79 -11.61 13.47
CA GLY A 129 11.41 -12.07 13.25
C GLY A 129 10.90 -11.82 11.85
N TRP A 130 11.28 -10.71 11.22
CA TRP A 130 10.94 -10.46 9.82
C TRP A 130 11.64 -11.45 8.89
N GLN A 131 12.94 -11.67 9.09
CA GLN A 131 13.71 -12.61 8.26
C GLN A 131 13.16 -14.03 8.39
N GLU A 132 12.85 -14.46 9.62
CA GLU A 132 12.20 -15.76 9.88
C GLU A 132 10.86 -15.86 9.15
N TYR A 133 9.97 -14.88 9.34
CA TYR A 133 8.68 -14.84 8.67
C TYR A 133 8.83 -14.93 7.14
N TRP A 134 9.69 -14.09 6.56
CA TRP A 134 9.85 -14.00 5.11
C TRP A 134 10.38 -15.32 4.54
N GLN A 135 11.41 -15.92 5.13
CA GLN A 135 11.95 -17.20 4.63
C GLN A 135 10.91 -18.32 4.68
N ASN A 136 10.09 -18.36 5.73
CA ASN A 136 9.07 -19.41 5.91
C ASN A 136 7.83 -19.22 5.04
N ARG A 137 7.50 -17.98 4.66
CA ARG A 137 6.19 -17.64 4.07
C ARG A 137 6.27 -17.02 2.67
N LYS A 138 7.44 -16.59 2.18
CA LYS A 138 7.57 -15.92 0.87
C LYS A 138 6.99 -16.72 -0.30
N SER A 139 7.01 -18.06 -0.21
CA SER A 139 6.44 -18.96 -1.22
C SER A 139 4.92 -18.84 -1.39
N LEU A 140 4.20 -18.24 -0.43
CA LEU A 140 2.76 -18.02 -0.49
C LEU A 140 2.35 -16.81 -1.35
N PHE A 141 3.29 -15.91 -1.62
CA PHE A 141 3.06 -14.70 -2.43
C PHE A 141 3.35 -14.96 -3.91
N PHE A 142 2.86 -14.15 -4.84
CA PHE A 142 3.25 -14.30 -6.25
C PHE A 142 4.69 -13.83 -6.50
N VAL A 143 5.33 -14.36 -7.55
CA VAL A 143 6.78 -14.23 -7.76
C VAL A 143 7.20 -12.76 -7.89
N GLU A 144 6.45 -11.96 -8.63
CA GLU A 144 6.73 -10.56 -8.90
C GLU A 144 6.73 -9.71 -7.62
N PHE A 145 5.85 -10.03 -6.65
CA PHE A 145 5.86 -9.37 -5.35
C PHE A 145 7.03 -9.82 -4.48
N ARG A 146 7.44 -11.09 -4.58
CA ARG A 146 8.64 -11.57 -3.88
C ARG A 146 9.87 -10.82 -4.38
N ASP A 147 10.02 -10.69 -5.68
CA ASP A 147 11.14 -9.96 -6.30
C ASP A 147 11.15 -8.49 -5.86
N TYR A 148 9.96 -7.87 -5.79
CA TYR A 148 9.81 -6.52 -5.26
C TYR A 148 10.24 -6.40 -3.79
N VAL A 149 9.82 -7.32 -2.93
CA VAL A 149 10.23 -7.33 -1.52
C VAL A 149 11.72 -7.60 -1.40
N ASP A 150 12.29 -8.52 -2.19
CA ASP A 150 13.72 -8.83 -2.18
C ASP A 150 14.56 -7.61 -2.65
N LEU A 151 14.05 -6.79 -3.57
CA LEU A 151 14.68 -5.49 -3.88
C LEU A 151 14.70 -4.54 -2.68
N ILE A 152 13.62 -4.50 -1.89
CA ILE A 152 13.58 -3.72 -0.64
C ILE A 152 14.60 -4.27 0.36
N MET A 153 14.67 -5.60 0.52
CA MET A 153 15.62 -6.27 1.41
C MET A 153 17.07 -5.91 1.10
N ASN A 154 17.40 -5.81 -0.19
CA ASN A 154 18.76 -5.53 -0.66
C ASN A 154 19.08 -4.03 -0.80
N SER A 155 18.11 -3.15 -0.56
CA SER A 155 18.33 -1.69 -0.67
C SER A 155 19.19 -1.17 0.49
N GLU A 156 20.07 -0.21 0.25
CA GLU A 156 20.70 0.56 1.33
C GLU A 156 19.64 1.48 1.95
N SER A 157 19.48 1.48 3.27
CA SER A 157 18.44 2.28 3.95
C SER A 157 19.05 3.27 4.91
N GLU A 158 18.70 4.56 4.75
CA GLU A 158 18.96 5.61 5.74
C GLU A 158 18.18 5.36 7.06
N VAL A 159 17.02 4.69 6.97
CA VAL A 159 16.15 4.34 8.10
C VAL A 159 16.41 2.88 8.52
N SER A 160 17.62 2.60 8.98
CA SER A 160 18.02 1.31 9.55
C SER A 160 18.24 1.42 11.05
N GLU A 161 17.34 2.07 11.79
CA GLU A 161 17.53 2.28 13.23
C GLU A 161 17.04 1.11 14.09
N GLY A 162 16.71 -0.02 13.46
CA GLY A 162 15.92 -1.08 14.10
C GLY A 162 14.62 -0.51 14.65
N ILE A 163 13.79 -1.31 15.32
CA ILE A 163 12.47 -0.80 15.69
C ILE A 163 12.57 0.38 16.68
N TYR A 164 13.60 0.50 17.54
CA TYR A 164 13.85 1.70 18.37
C TYR A 164 15.29 1.78 18.96
N GLU A 165 16.37 1.43 18.23
CA GLU A 165 17.71 1.41 18.87
C GLU A 165 18.12 2.78 19.44
N ASN A 166 17.60 3.86 18.87
CA ASN A 166 17.86 5.23 19.33
C ASN A 166 17.09 5.66 20.60
N LEU A 167 16.00 4.97 20.98
CA LEU A 167 15.28 5.32 22.22
C LEU A 167 16.09 4.96 23.49
N LYS A 168 17.14 4.13 23.38
CA LYS A 168 18.04 3.83 24.49
C LYS A 168 19.06 4.94 24.79
N LYS A 169 19.35 5.83 23.84
CA LYS A 169 20.35 6.89 24.05
C LYS A 169 19.82 7.97 25.00
N GLU A 170 18.54 8.31 24.93
CA GLU A 170 17.96 9.39 25.77
C GLU A 170 17.72 8.97 27.23
N GLU A 171 17.38 7.71 27.52
CA GLU A 171 17.24 7.22 28.91
C GLU A 171 18.58 7.10 29.66
N THR A 172 19.69 6.91 28.91
CA THR A 172 21.01 6.78 29.53
C THR A 172 21.62 8.15 29.84
N GLU A 173 21.35 9.17 29.03
CA GLU A 173 21.83 10.54 29.27
C GLU A 173 21.02 11.27 30.35
N ALA A 174 19.71 10.99 30.49
CA ALA A 174 18.87 11.56 31.55
C ALA A 174 19.19 11.04 32.97
N ASN A 175 19.82 9.86 33.10
CA ASN A 175 20.18 9.26 34.39
C ASN A 175 21.63 9.54 34.83
N ILE A 176 22.38 10.34 34.08
CA ILE A 176 23.77 10.73 34.41
C ILE A 176 23.84 12.20 34.91
N SER A 177 22.71 12.93 34.91
CA SER A 177 22.64 14.33 35.36
C SER A 177 22.00 14.56 36.74
N ASP A 178 21.77 13.52 37.53
CA ASP A 178 21.37 13.60 38.95
C ASP A 178 22.49 13.07 39.87
#